data_AF-A0A1N6AQG0-F1
#
_entry.id   AF-A0A1N6AQG0-F1
#
_cell.length_a   1.000
_cell.length_b   1.000
_cell.length_c   1.000
_cell.angle_alpha   90.00
_cell.angle_beta   90.00
_cell.angle_gamma   90.00
#
_symmetry.space_group_name_H-M   'P 1'
#
loop_
_entity.id
_entity.type
_entity.pdbx_description
1 polymer ?
#
loop_
_entity_poly.entity_id
_entity_poly.type
_entity_poly.pdbx_seq_one_letter_code
_entity_poly.pdbx_strand_id
1 'polypeptide(L)'
;MFGPQRTLGSRRTRFTIAVLATTIMVVPLAAPAAAGTAGMASTAVQEPTVVGAYTQVTVDGRYVGRGLEGVGHALTAYAAIHKVTGDPHQRAVFEALLDRMLTARPSHMNALLGAQVLEDPFLLSHPALVTNVRGFASGLVEKFAATPEQILRQGDIRTLTGNASFLVAYAKFLENEFREAHGQARVDLWSELRDIDEVGTALLDRLVELQFTLGEATDRFNNPRLVGGFPHLVDTADGTMGSWDVTNWSPAMLSIEQYSAVRALAEGFGRYHRPAYERAAAAAARPLLATDEIDPELIYAGSPAGFPLDGADFQFGEETGEHPYLITYGWSPNAIGDLGTALKALIDNRVTVPRSPKWAETYWKGSPPDSILDPRSFRDGLAAKVAYTHRFMEATQLPVPSDFAWIDVPHATFPGTGDDDIHRGGWYDGSGRGAMSAVYSRIAIHGYVASGGRNVELLMRAGQWWDNMIVWT
;
A
#
# COMPACT_ATOMS: atom_id res chain seq x y z
N MET A 1 14.30 49.36 42.95
CA MET A 1 13.21 49.57 43.94
C MET A 1 12.85 48.21 44.51
N PHE A 2 12.93 48.09 45.84
CA PHE A 2 12.79 46.85 46.61
C PHE A 2 11.35 46.29 46.57
N GLY A 3 11.21 44.97 46.76
CA GLY A 3 9.92 44.25 46.78
C GLY A 3 9.00 44.61 47.96
N PRO A 4 7.88 43.87 48.12
CA PRO A 4 7.96 42.73 49.05
C PRO A 4 7.17 41.46 48.65
N GLN A 5 7.61 40.35 49.24
CA GLN A 5 6.94 39.05 49.38
C GLN A 5 5.75 39.06 50.36
N ARG A 6 4.85 38.08 50.19
CA ARG A 6 3.95 37.33 51.14
C ARG A 6 2.57 37.14 50.46
N THR A 7 1.85 36.01 50.50
CA THR A 7 1.83 34.83 51.38
C THR A 7 0.98 33.70 50.75
N LEU A 8 1.19 32.48 51.23
CA LEU A 8 0.41 31.25 51.00
C LEU A 8 -1.11 31.38 51.22
N GLY A 9 -1.89 30.60 50.48
CA GLY A 9 -3.31 30.34 50.77
C GLY A 9 -3.87 29.16 49.97
N SER A 10 -3.84 27.97 50.57
CA SER A 10 -4.42 26.73 50.07
C SER A 10 -5.93 26.82 49.81
N ARG A 11 -6.45 26.13 48.78
CA ARG A 11 -7.77 25.48 48.84
C ARG A 11 -7.85 24.31 47.84
N ARG A 12 -7.68 23.10 48.40
CA ARG A 12 -8.19 21.84 47.85
C ARG A 12 -9.71 21.86 47.99
N THR A 13 -10.43 21.48 46.93
CA THR A 13 -11.83 21.06 47.06
C THR A 13 -11.95 19.66 46.48
N ARG A 14 -12.20 18.70 47.39
CA ARG A 14 -12.54 17.32 47.12
C ARG A 14 -14.01 17.26 46.71
N PHE A 15 -14.35 16.43 45.72
CA PHE A 15 -15.71 15.92 45.56
C PHE A 15 -15.70 14.42 45.86
N THR A 16 -16.52 14.06 46.85
CA THR A 16 -16.85 12.70 47.29
C THR A 16 -18.38 12.58 47.21
N ILE A 17 -18.91 11.61 46.46
CA ILE A 17 -20.30 11.10 46.56
C ILE A 17 -20.18 9.60 46.29
N ALA A 18 -20.08 8.77 47.34
CA ALA A 18 -21.15 8.11 48.09
C ALA A 18 -21.73 6.87 47.37
N VAL A 19 -21.25 5.72 47.85
CA VAL A 19 -21.70 4.35 47.57
C VAL A 19 -23.03 4.10 48.29
N LEU A 20 -24.00 3.48 47.60
CA LEU A 20 -25.13 2.81 48.25
C LEU A 20 -25.10 1.33 47.90
N ALA A 21 -24.79 0.52 48.91
CA ALA A 21 -24.90 -0.92 48.91
C ALA A 21 -26.25 -1.30 49.53
N THR A 22 -27.01 -2.17 48.87
CA THR A 22 -28.17 -2.83 49.48
C THR A 22 -27.95 -4.33 49.44
N THR A 23 -27.66 -4.87 50.62
CA THR A 23 -27.55 -6.29 50.93
C THR A 23 -28.96 -6.84 51.21
N ILE A 24 -29.34 -7.95 50.58
CA ILE A 24 -30.41 -8.83 51.07
C ILE A 24 -29.87 -10.26 51.05
N MET A 25 -30.03 -10.95 52.18
CA MET A 25 -29.45 -12.26 52.48
C MET A 25 -30.58 -13.23 52.90
N VAL A 26 -30.38 -14.52 52.56
CA VAL A 26 -30.96 -15.79 53.11
C VAL A 26 -32.44 -16.10 52.77
N VAL A 27 -32.95 -17.32 52.46
CA VAL A 27 -32.66 -18.76 52.77
C VAL A 27 -33.30 -19.66 51.65
N PRO A 28 -32.80 -20.89 51.37
CA PRO A 28 -33.27 -21.77 50.28
C PRO A 28 -34.47 -22.66 50.66
N LEU A 29 -35.21 -23.13 49.66
CA LEU A 29 -36.20 -24.21 49.82
C LEU A 29 -36.17 -25.17 48.62
N ALA A 30 -36.15 -26.45 48.96
CA ALA A 30 -35.91 -27.61 48.12
C ALA A 30 -36.97 -27.87 47.06
N ALA A 31 -36.56 -28.56 45.99
CA ALA A 31 -37.43 -29.15 44.96
C ALA A 31 -38.40 -30.20 45.54
N PRO A 32 -39.47 -30.53 44.80
CA PRO A 32 -39.45 -31.84 44.15
C PRO A 32 -39.98 -31.88 42.71
N ALA A 33 -39.26 -32.67 41.91
CA ALA A 33 -39.68 -33.62 40.86
C ALA A 33 -40.77 -33.29 39.81
N ALA A 34 -40.30 -33.34 38.56
CA ALA A 34 -40.86 -34.08 37.42
C ALA A 34 -42.11 -33.56 36.69
N ALA A 35 -41.87 -32.97 35.52
CA ALA A 35 -42.47 -33.42 34.27
C ALA A 35 -41.55 -32.99 33.12
N GLY A 36 -41.10 -33.97 32.33
CA GLY A 36 -40.17 -33.75 31.24
C GLY A 36 -40.79 -32.93 30.11
N THR A 37 -40.04 -31.95 29.64
CA THR A 37 -40.03 -31.54 28.24
C THR A 37 -38.62 -31.77 27.74
N ALA A 38 -38.54 -32.53 26.65
CA ALA A 38 -37.31 -32.83 25.94
C ALA A 38 -36.49 -31.56 25.79
N GLY A 39 -35.29 -31.55 26.38
CA GLY A 39 -34.29 -30.56 26.05
C GLY A 39 -34.05 -30.66 24.55
N MET A 40 -34.54 -29.68 23.79
CA MET A 40 -33.92 -29.37 22.53
C MET A 40 -32.48 -29.02 22.89
N ALA A 41 -31.57 -29.96 22.62
CA ALA A 41 -30.19 -29.61 22.43
C ALA A 41 -30.22 -28.49 21.39
N SER A 42 -29.90 -27.25 21.79
CA SER A 42 -29.53 -26.25 20.81
C SER A 42 -28.32 -26.86 20.10
N THR A 43 -28.51 -27.32 18.87
CA THR A 43 -27.40 -27.51 17.95
C THR A 43 -26.67 -26.19 17.99
N ALA A 44 -25.47 -26.19 18.59
CA ALA A 44 -24.59 -25.04 18.55
C ALA A 44 -24.48 -24.66 17.07
N VAL A 45 -25.07 -23.53 16.71
CA VAL A 45 -24.91 -23.00 15.36
C VAL A 45 -23.42 -22.72 15.27
N GLN A 46 -22.69 -23.56 14.53
CA GLN A 46 -21.28 -23.30 14.27
C GLN A 46 -21.23 -21.94 13.59
N GLU A 47 -20.49 -21.01 14.17
CA GLU A 47 -20.25 -19.73 13.51
C GLU A 47 -19.60 -20.01 12.15
N PRO A 48 -20.06 -19.38 11.06
CA PRO A 48 -19.51 -19.62 9.74
C PRO A 48 -18.02 -19.30 9.74
N THR A 49 -17.21 -20.23 9.26
CA THR A 49 -15.74 -20.09 9.21
C THR A 49 -15.28 -19.88 7.77
N VAL A 50 -14.23 -19.07 7.57
CA VAL A 50 -13.64 -18.90 6.24
C VAL A 50 -12.85 -20.16 5.88
N VAL A 51 -13.17 -20.79 4.75
CA VAL A 51 -12.42 -21.96 4.24
C VAL A 51 -11.42 -21.58 3.15
N GLY A 52 -11.62 -20.45 2.48
CA GLY A 52 -10.70 -19.87 1.51
C GLY A 52 -11.28 -18.62 0.86
N ALA A 53 -10.54 -18.01 -0.06
CA ALA A 53 -11.06 -16.96 -0.92
C ALA A 53 -10.49 -17.11 -2.33
N TYR A 54 -11.23 -16.62 -3.32
CA TYR A 54 -10.83 -16.63 -4.72
C TYR A 54 -9.77 -15.58 -5.01
N THR A 55 -8.92 -15.82 -6.00
CA THR A 55 -7.88 -14.87 -6.45
C THR A 55 -8.30 -14.09 -7.68
N GLN A 56 -9.35 -14.53 -8.37
CA GLN A 56 -9.81 -13.90 -9.60
C GLN A 56 -11.27 -14.23 -9.90
N VAL A 57 -11.95 -13.30 -10.56
CA VAL A 57 -13.20 -13.54 -11.31
C VAL A 57 -12.87 -13.42 -12.79
N THR A 58 -13.19 -14.44 -13.56
CA THR A 58 -12.95 -14.51 -15.02
C THR A 58 -13.99 -13.69 -15.80
N VAL A 59 -13.73 -13.47 -17.10
CA VAL A 59 -14.61 -12.68 -17.98
C VAL A 59 -16.03 -13.22 -18.07
N ASP A 60 -16.19 -14.54 -17.98
CA ASP A 60 -17.49 -15.22 -17.97
C ASP A 60 -18.10 -15.33 -16.56
N GLY A 61 -17.57 -14.57 -15.59
CA GLY A 61 -18.10 -14.49 -14.23
C GLY A 61 -17.74 -15.67 -13.33
N ARG A 62 -16.82 -16.56 -13.74
CA ARG A 62 -16.40 -17.68 -12.88
C ARG A 62 -15.34 -17.25 -11.89
N TYR A 63 -15.55 -17.60 -10.63
CA TYR A 63 -14.58 -17.45 -9.56
C TYR A 63 -13.52 -18.56 -9.63
N VAL A 64 -12.24 -18.18 -9.65
CA VAL A 64 -11.12 -19.12 -9.80
C VAL A 64 -10.01 -18.88 -8.76
N GLY A 65 -9.15 -19.89 -8.62
CA GLY A 65 -7.98 -19.83 -7.72
C GLY A 65 -8.34 -19.70 -6.24
N ARG A 66 -9.35 -20.46 -5.79
CA ARG A 66 -9.71 -20.58 -4.38
C ARG A 66 -8.51 -21.09 -3.56
N GLY A 67 -8.09 -20.34 -2.56
CA GLY A 67 -7.00 -20.77 -1.68
C GLY A 67 -6.63 -19.76 -0.61
N LEU A 68 -5.50 -20.02 0.07
CA LEU A 68 -4.94 -19.11 1.08
C LEU A 68 -4.39 -17.82 0.49
N GLU A 69 -3.98 -17.83 -0.78
CA GLU A 69 -3.52 -16.62 -1.47
C GLU A 69 -4.62 -15.57 -1.53
N GLY A 70 -5.83 -15.95 -1.96
CA GLY A 70 -7.00 -15.08 -1.93
C GLY A 70 -7.32 -14.59 -0.52
N VAL A 71 -7.18 -15.45 0.51
CA VAL A 71 -7.38 -15.05 1.92
C VAL A 71 -6.41 -13.94 2.30
N GLY A 72 -5.13 -14.05 1.92
CA GLY A 72 -4.14 -13.01 2.18
C GLY A 72 -4.45 -11.69 1.50
N HIS A 73 -4.97 -11.73 0.27
CA HIS A 73 -5.41 -10.51 -0.42
C HIS A 73 -6.63 -9.87 0.24
N ALA A 74 -7.65 -10.66 0.55
CA ALA A 74 -8.85 -10.18 1.25
C ALA A 74 -8.47 -9.59 2.61
N LEU A 75 -7.68 -10.30 3.42
CA LEU A 75 -7.22 -9.84 4.74
C LEU A 75 -6.63 -8.42 4.68
N THR A 76 -5.75 -8.19 3.70
CA THR A 76 -5.10 -6.89 3.47
C THR A 76 -6.10 -5.80 3.06
N ALA A 77 -7.10 -6.16 2.23
CA ALA A 77 -8.12 -5.22 1.78
C ALA A 77 -9.09 -4.84 2.91
N TYR A 78 -9.59 -5.81 3.68
CA TYR A 78 -10.50 -5.54 4.81
C TYR A 78 -9.83 -4.73 5.91
N ALA A 79 -8.54 -4.95 6.17
CA ALA A 79 -7.77 -4.10 7.09
C ALA A 79 -7.81 -2.63 6.64
N ALA A 80 -7.52 -2.36 5.36
CA ALA A 80 -7.54 -1.02 4.80
C ALA A 80 -8.96 -0.40 4.79
N ILE A 81 -9.98 -1.18 4.43
CA ILE A 81 -11.38 -0.74 4.46
C ILE A 81 -11.78 -0.35 5.90
N HIS A 82 -11.58 -1.25 6.86
CA HIS A 82 -11.92 -1.04 8.27
C HIS A 82 -11.21 0.19 8.86
N LYS A 83 -9.94 0.42 8.51
CA LYS A 83 -9.17 1.60 8.95
C LYS A 83 -9.88 2.92 8.67
N VAL A 84 -10.67 3.00 7.60
CA VAL A 84 -11.43 4.20 7.22
C VAL A 84 -12.89 4.11 7.68
N THR A 85 -13.55 2.98 7.49
CA THR A 85 -14.99 2.86 7.72
C THR A 85 -15.34 2.67 9.21
N GLY A 86 -14.45 2.04 9.98
CA GLY A 86 -14.73 1.61 11.36
C GLY A 86 -15.88 0.61 11.47
N ASP A 87 -16.27 -0.01 10.35
CA ASP A 87 -17.47 -0.84 10.27
C ASP A 87 -17.27 -2.20 10.98
N PRO A 88 -18.16 -2.61 11.91
CA PRO A 88 -18.01 -3.85 12.66
C PRO A 88 -18.06 -5.13 11.81
N HIS A 89 -18.79 -5.14 10.68
CA HIS A 89 -18.82 -6.28 9.77
C HIS A 89 -17.44 -6.47 9.11
N GLN A 90 -16.84 -5.37 8.63
CA GLN A 90 -15.51 -5.41 8.03
C GLN A 90 -14.45 -5.93 9.02
N ARG A 91 -14.57 -5.54 10.29
CA ARG A 91 -13.75 -6.08 11.39
C ARG A 91 -13.96 -7.59 11.59
N ALA A 92 -15.21 -8.03 11.68
CA ALA A 92 -15.52 -9.45 11.91
C ALA A 92 -15.00 -10.33 10.76
N VAL A 93 -15.15 -9.88 9.50
CA VAL A 93 -14.61 -10.58 8.33
C VAL A 93 -13.08 -10.61 8.35
N PHE A 94 -12.43 -9.49 8.68
CA PHE A 94 -10.98 -9.45 8.88
C PHE A 94 -10.52 -10.49 9.94
N GLU A 95 -11.17 -10.54 11.09
CA GLU A 95 -10.82 -11.46 12.18
C GLU A 95 -10.98 -12.93 11.74
N ALA A 96 -12.02 -13.26 10.98
CA ALA A 96 -12.24 -14.61 10.44
C ALA A 96 -11.20 -14.99 9.36
N LEU A 97 -10.82 -14.04 8.48
CA LEU A 97 -9.75 -14.22 7.51
C LEU A 97 -8.40 -14.42 8.19
N LEU A 98 -8.14 -13.66 9.26
CA LEU A 98 -6.92 -13.76 10.05
C LEU A 98 -6.83 -15.11 10.74
N ASP A 99 -7.90 -15.56 11.40
CA ASP A 99 -7.96 -16.87 12.04
C ASP A 99 -7.69 -18.00 11.04
N ARG A 100 -8.31 -17.94 9.85
CA ARG A 100 -8.05 -18.91 8.79
C ARG A 100 -6.59 -18.90 8.35
N MET A 101 -6.01 -17.72 8.17
CA MET A 101 -4.60 -17.58 7.77
C MET A 101 -3.65 -18.13 8.83
N LEU A 102 -3.86 -17.76 10.10
CA LEU A 102 -2.99 -18.16 11.20
C LEU A 102 -3.15 -19.65 11.56
N THR A 103 -4.34 -20.22 11.44
CA THR A 103 -4.54 -21.67 11.60
C THR A 103 -3.76 -22.46 10.54
N ALA A 104 -3.72 -21.97 9.29
CA ALA A 104 -2.99 -22.64 8.23
C ALA A 104 -1.48 -22.35 8.25
N ARG A 105 -1.09 -21.14 8.65
CA ARG A 105 0.28 -20.60 8.63
C ARG A 105 0.47 -19.71 9.88
N PRO A 106 0.78 -20.29 11.05
CA PRO A 106 0.82 -19.56 12.32
C PRO A 106 1.74 -18.34 12.33
N SER A 107 2.85 -18.42 11.59
CA SER A 107 3.84 -17.33 11.49
C SER A 107 3.73 -16.54 10.18
N HIS A 108 2.56 -16.52 9.53
CA HIS A 108 2.40 -15.80 8.28
C HIS A 108 2.61 -14.29 8.47
N MET A 109 3.58 -13.76 7.72
CA MET A 109 3.83 -12.33 7.59
C MET A 109 4.51 -12.07 6.24
N ASN A 110 4.27 -10.90 5.67
CA ASN A 110 5.00 -10.37 4.54
C ASN A 110 5.18 -8.86 4.74
N ALA A 111 6.05 -8.23 3.95
CA ALA A 111 6.40 -6.82 4.12
C ALA A 111 5.18 -5.87 4.06
N LEU A 112 4.23 -6.11 3.14
CA LEU A 112 3.05 -5.27 2.98
C LEU A 112 2.13 -5.35 4.20
N LEU A 113 1.77 -6.58 4.61
CA LEU A 113 0.94 -6.80 5.80
C LEU A 113 1.66 -6.29 7.06
N GLY A 114 2.96 -6.51 7.16
CA GLY A 114 3.77 -6.06 8.29
C GLY A 114 3.76 -4.53 8.42
N ALA A 115 3.96 -3.81 7.32
CA ALA A 115 3.89 -2.35 7.32
C ALA A 115 2.48 -1.84 7.73
N GLN A 116 1.41 -2.46 7.22
CA GLN A 116 0.05 -2.12 7.65
C GLN A 116 -0.19 -2.36 9.13
N VAL A 117 0.26 -3.51 9.65
CA VAL A 117 0.16 -3.83 11.07
C VAL A 117 0.81 -2.74 11.89
N LEU A 118 1.99 -2.26 11.50
CA LEU A 118 2.75 -1.24 12.23
C LEU A 118 2.10 0.16 12.20
N GLU A 119 1.24 0.43 11.23
CA GLU A 119 0.59 1.73 11.03
C GLU A 119 -0.86 1.80 11.50
N ASP A 120 -1.47 0.67 11.88
CA ASP A 120 -2.86 0.59 12.29
C ASP A 120 -2.97 0.12 13.76
N PRO A 121 -3.46 0.98 14.68
CA PRO A 121 -3.67 0.62 16.07
C PRO A 121 -4.57 -0.60 16.29
N PHE A 122 -5.56 -0.83 15.42
CA PHE A 122 -6.41 -2.02 15.51
C PHE A 122 -5.58 -3.29 15.27
N LEU A 123 -4.73 -3.29 14.24
CA LEU A 123 -3.87 -4.43 13.92
C LEU A 123 -2.75 -4.63 14.95
N LEU A 124 -2.14 -3.53 15.44
CA LEU A 124 -1.16 -3.57 16.53
C LEU A 124 -1.72 -4.19 17.82
N SER A 125 -3.04 -4.11 18.04
CA SER A 125 -3.67 -4.68 19.23
C SER A 125 -3.75 -6.22 19.21
N HIS A 126 -3.51 -6.87 18.06
CA HIS A 126 -3.52 -8.32 17.93
C HIS A 126 -2.15 -8.94 18.28
N PRO A 127 -2.01 -9.70 19.38
CA PRO A 127 -0.71 -10.21 19.84
C PRO A 127 -0.03 -11.15 18.85
N ALA A 128 -0.80 -11.95 18.11
CA ALA A 128 -0.28 -12.86 17.09
C ALA A 128 0.34 -12.09 15.91
N LEU A 129 -0.29 -10.99 15.47
CA LEU A 129 0.25 -10.15 14.40
C LEU A 129 1.53 -9.44 14.85
N VAL A 130 1.58 -8.91 16.08
CA VAL A 130 2.81 -8.30 16.63
C VAL A 130 3.93 -9.34 16.71
N THR A 131 3.65 -10.55 17.21
CA THR A 131 4.63 -11.65 17.26
C THR A 131 5.16 -11.99 15.86
N ASN A 132 4.27 -12.08 14.87
CA ASN A 132 4.63 -12.40 13.50
C ASN A 132 5.43 -11.27 12.83
N VAL A 133 5.11 -10.00 13.12
CA VAL A 133 5.87 -8.84 12.63
C VAL A 133 7.30 -8.86 13.17
N ARG A 134 7.47 -9.09 14.49
CA ARG A 134 8.79 -9.23 15.10
C ARG A 134 9.58 -10.39 14.50
N GLY A 135 8.95 -11.56 14.40
CA GLY A 135 9.57 -12.74 13.80
C GLY A 135 9.98 -12.53 12.34
N PHE A 136 9.18 -11.80 11.56
CA PHE A 136 9.52 -11.46 10.18
C PHE A 136 10.72 -10.51 10.11
N ALA A 137 10.77 -9.48 10.96
CA ALA A 137 11.91 -8.56 11.05
C ALA A 137 13.20 -9.29 11.46
N SER A 138 13.15 -10.11 12.53
CA SER A 138 14.29 -10.92 12.96
C SER A 138 14.74 -11.89 11.86
N GLY A 139 13.80 -12.54 11.15
CA GLY A 139 14.12 -13.43 10.04
C GLY A 139 14.80 -12.72 8.87
N LEU A 140 14.47 -11.45 8.58
CA LEU A 140 15.18 -10.65 7.59
C LEU A 140 16.62 -10.35 8.03
N VAL A 141 16.83 -10.00 9.30
CA VAL A 141 18.17 -9.76 9.87
C VAL A 141 19.02 -11.03 9.85
N GLU A 142 18.47 -12.15 10.30
CA GLU A 142 19.15 -13.45 10.27
C GLU A 142 19.52 -13.88 8.84
N LYS A 143 18.59 -13.72 7.90
CA LYS A 143 18.84 -14.04 6.49
C LYS A 143 19.89 -13.09 5.89
N PHE A 144 19.90 -11.82 6.27
CA PHE A 144 20.92 -10.86 5.82
C PHE A 144 22.30 -11.24 6.35
N ALA A 145 22.41 -11.65 7.62
CA ALA A 145 23.66 -12.10 8.20
C ALA A 145 24.18 -13.41 7.58
N ALA A 146 23.28 -14.34 7.22
CA ALA A 146 23.65 -15.64 6.67
C ALA A 146 23.94 -15.59 5.16
N THR A 147 23.09 -14.91 4.39
CA THR A 147 23.10 -14.90 2.93
C THR A 147 22.70 -13.53 2.36
N PRO A 148 23.50 -12.46 2.57
CA PRO A 148 23.14 -11.10 2.21
C PRO A 148 22.79 -10.95 0.71
N GLU A 149 23.51 -11.66 -0.15
CA GLU A 149 23.26 -11.68 -1.59
C GLU A 149 21.86 -12.19 -1.98
N GLN A 150 21.26 -13.10 -1.20
CA GLN A 150 19.89 -13.59 -1.47
C GLN A 150 18.82 -12.54 -1.18
N ILE A 151 19.14 -11.51 -0.40
CA ILE A 151 18.22 -10.41 -0.11
C ILE A 151 18.52 -9.22 -1.03
N LEU A 152 19.81 -8.95 -1.29
CA LEU A 152 20.24 -7.78 -2.04
C LEU A 152 20.23 -7.98 -3.57
N ARG A 153 20.39 -9.22 -4.06
CA ARG A 153 20.69 -9.50 -5.47
C ARG A 153 19.93 -10.68 -6.05
N GLN A 154 18.77 -11.03 -5.50
CA GLN A 154 17.92 -12.09 -6.04
C GLN A 154 16.43 -11.76 -5.96
N GLY A 155 15.70 -12.04 -7.04
CA GLY A 155 14.24 -11.90 -7.13
C GLY A 155 13.76 -10.64 -7.83
N ASP A 156 12.53 -10.24 -7.48
CA ASP A 156 11.81 -9.07 -8.01
C ASP A 156 12.16 -7.83 -7.16
N ILE A 157 12.33 -6.69 -7.82
CA ILE A 157 12.56 -5.39 -7.18
C ILE A 157 11.51 -5.06 -6.10
N ARG A 158 10.26 -5.52 -6.26
CA ARG A 158 9.17 -5.35 -5.28
C ARG A 158 9.45 -6.03 -3.95
N THR A 159 10.21 -7.11 -3.95
CA THR A 159 10.62 -7.77 -2.70
C THR A 159 11.64 -6.92 -1.96
N LEU A 160 12.61 -6.35 -2.69
CA LEU A 160 13.63 -5.44 -2.14
C LEU A 160 12.96 -4.18 -1.56
N THR A 161 12.13 -3.50 -2.35
CA THR A 161 11.46 -2.24 -1.95
C THR A 161 10.44 -2.46 -0.84
N GLY A 162 9.69 -3.57 -0.88
CA GLY A 162 8.78 -3.97 0.18
C GLY A 162 9.50 -4.19 1.51
N ASN A 163 10.57 -4.99 1.52
CA ASN A 163 11.36 -5.23 2.74
C ASN A 163 11.99 -3.95 3.27
N ALA A 164 12.53 -3.07 2.40
CA ALA A 164 13.09 -1.79 2.80
C ALA A 164 12.04 -0.89 3.49
N SER A 165 10.86 -0.74 2.87
CA SER A 165 9.73 0.05 3.44
C SER A 165 9.29 -0.52 4.79
N PHE A 166 9.15 -1.85 4.87
CA PHE A 166 8.79 -2.55 6.11
C PHE A 166 9.81 -2.29 7.23
N LEU A 167 11.11 -2.41 6.96
CA LEU A 167 12.14 -2.19 7.98
C LEU A 167 12.18 -0.73 8.45
N VAL A 168 11.92 0.24 7.56
CA VAL A 168 11.77 1.65 7.96
C VAL A 168 10.58 1.84 8.91
N ALA A 169 9.43 1.23 8.59
CA ALA A 169 8.25 1.26 9.46
C ALA A 169 8.51 0.55 10.81
N TYR A 170 9.18 -0.61 10.78
CA TYR A 170 9.50 -1.39 11.98
C TYR A 170 10.46 -0.67 12.90
N ALA A 171 11.48 -0.01 12.34
CA ALA A 171 12.41 0.79 13.11
C ALA A 171 11.72 1.96 13.83
N LYS A 172 10.76 2.63 13.17
CA LYS A 172 9.91 3.64 13.82
C LYS A 172 9.05 3.07 14.95
N PHE A 173 8.56 1.83 14.78
CA PHE A 173 7.85 1.13 15.85
C PHE A 173 8.76 0.84 17.06
N LEU A 174 9.97 0.33 16.82
CA LEU A 174 10.97 0.12 17.89
C LEU A 174 11.35 1.42 18.59
N GLU A 175 11.45 2.54 17.88
CA GLU A 175 11.69 3.85 18.48
C GLU A 175 10.55 4.29 19.41
N ASN A 176 9.31 3.94 19.09
CA ASN A 176 8.17 4.20 19.96
C ASN A 176 8.26 3.37 21.24
N GLU A 177 8.54 2.08 21.14
CA GLU A 177 8.72 1.21 22.29
C GLU A 177 9.95 1.60 23.13
N PHE A 178 11.04 1.97 22.48
CA PHE A 178 12.27 2.43 23.13
C PHE A 178 12.03 3.67 23.99
N ARG A 179 11.12 4.57 23.58
CA ARG A 179 10.73 5.74 24.38
C ARG A 179 10.08 5.35 25.71
N GLU A 180 9.35 4.25 25.73
CA GLU A 180 8.65 3.73 26.91
C GLU A 180 9.50 2.75 27.74
N ALA A 181 10.54 2.17 27.13
CA ALA A 181 11.38 1.16 27.76
C ALA A 181 12.42 1.71 28.75
N HIS A 182 12.73 0.90 29.77
CA HIS A 182 13.71 1.17 30.83
C HIS A 182 14.59 -0.06 31.11
N GLY A 183 15.77 0.16 31.70
CA GLY A 183 16.67 -0.94 32.10
C GLY A 183 17.17 -1.78 30.92
N GLN A 184 17.24 -3.09 31.11
CA GLN A 184 17.75 -4.03 30.09
C GLN A 184 16.91 -4.02 28.80
N ALA A 185 15.58 -3.94 28.91
CA ALA A 185 14.69 -3.89 27.74
C ALA A 185 15.02 -2.72 26.79
N ARG A 186 15.45 -1.59 27.35
CA ARG A 186 15.88 -0.42 26.54
C ARG A 186 17.19 -0.71 25.79
N VAL A 187 18.12 -1.44 26.40
CA VAL A 187 19.39 -1.84 25.76
C VAL A 187 19.13 -2.83 24.64
N ASP A 188 18.25 -3.80 24.87
CA ASP A 188 17.90 -4.83 23.87
C ASP A 188 17.22 -4.20 22.66
N LEU A 189 16.24 -3.30 22.86
CA LEU A 189 15.58 -2.55 21.79
C LEU A 189 16.55 -1.67 21.00
N TRP A 190 17.56 -1.09 21.64
CA TRP A 190 18.58 -0.31 20.94
C TRP A 190 19.47 -1.19 20.07
N SER A 191 19.84 -2.37 20.55
CA SER A 191 20.59 -3.34 19.74
C SER A 191 19.77 -3.78 18.54
N GLU A 192 18.51 -4.15 18.75
CA GLU A 192 17.60 -4.56 17.68
C GLU A 192 17.42 -3.43 16.66
N LEU A 193 17.20 -2.19 17.10
CA LEU A 193 17.07 -1.03 16.20
C LEU A 193 18.30 -0.85 15.31
N ARG A 194 19.51 -1.02 15.87
CA ARG A 194 20.75 -0.90 15.09
C ARG A 194 20.85 -1.99 14.02
N ASP A 195 20.52 -3.23 14.36
CA ASP A 195 20.57 -4.35 13.42
C ASP A 195 19.53 -4.17 12.30
N ILE A 196 18.34 -3.65 12.65
CA ILE A 196 17.30 -3.29 11.67
C ILE A 196 17.75 -2.15 10.75
N ASP A 197 18.37 -1.11 11.29
CA ASP A 197 18.88 0.03 10.52
C ASP A 197 20.03 -0.39 9.58
N GLU A 198 20.88 -1.33 10.01
CA GLU A 198 21.95 -1.90 9.17
C GLU A 198 21.36 -2.59 7.93
N VAL A 199 20.39 -3.49 8.12
CA VAL A 199 19.75 -4.19 7.00
C VAL A 199 18.94 -3.22 6.16
N GLY A 200 18.14 -2.35 6.79
CA GLY A 200 17.31 -1.38 6.08
C GLY A 200 18.12 -0.44 5.20
N THR A 201 19.27 0.06 5.70
CA THR A 201 20.17 0.88 4.90
C THR A 201 20.84 0.09 3.77
N ALA A 202 21.25 -1.16 4.00
CA ALA A 202 21.82 -1.99 2.94
C ALA A 202 20.83 -2.23 1.78
N LEU A 203 19.54 -2.46 2.07
CA LEU A 203 18.52 -2.62 1.03
C LEU A 203 18.28 -1.32 0.23
N LEU A 204 18.28 -0.17 0.92
CA LEU A 204 18.09 1.13 0.28
C LEU A 204 19.31 1.58 -0.53
N ASP A 205 20.52 1.37 0.00
CA ASP A 205 21.77 1.61 -0.73
C ASP A 205 21.78 0.76 -2.01
N ARG A 206 21.36 -0.50 -1.90
CA ARG A 206 21.22 -1.38 -3.06
C ARG A 206 20.19 -0.87 -4.07
N LEU A 207 19.08 -0.33 -3.61
CA LEU A 207 18.07 0.27 -4.49
C LEU A 207 18.62 1.49 -5.24
N VAL A 208 19.44 2.32 -4.60
CA VAL A 208 20.15 3.43 -5.26
C VAL A 208 21.10 2.92 -6.34
N GLU A 209 21.86 1.86 -6.08
CA GLU A 209 22.78 1.25 -7.06
C GLU A 209 22.07 0.73 -8.31
N LEU A 210 20.81 0.27 -8.16
CA LEU A 210 20.02 -0.30 -9.25
C LEU A 210 19.33 0.75 -10.13
N GLN A 211 19.39 2.03 -9.78
CA GLN A 211 18.74 3.09 -10.54
C GLN A 211 19.49 3.38 -11.84
N PHE A 212 18.79 3.35 -12.97
CA PHE A 212 19.42 3.62 -14.26
C PHE A 212 19.75 5.10 -14.43
N THR A 213 21.01 5.38 -14.73
CA THR A 213 21.45 6.66 -15.29
C THR A 213 21.03 6.79 -16.75
N LEU A 214 21.11 8.00 -17.31
CA LEU A 214 20.81 8.24 -18.74
C LEU A 214 21.73 7.44 -19.66
N GLY A 215 23.01 7.35 -19.30
CA GLY A 215 24.00 6.55 -20.03
C GLY A 215 23.62 5.08 -20.03
N GLU A 216 23.37 4.50 -18.86
CA GLU A 216 22.97 3.08 -18.75
C GLU A 216 21.66 2.78 -19.47
N ALA A 217 20.66 3.65 -19.36
CA ALA A 217 19.38 3.47 -20.04
C ALA A 217 19.55 3.45 -21.57
N THR A 218 20.45 4.27 -22.09
CA THR A 218 20.77 4.33 -23.53
C THR A 218 21.62 3.14 -23.96
N ASP A 219 22.71 2.86 -23.25
CA ASP A 219 23.71 1.88 -23.67
C ASP A 219 23.22 0.43 -23.49
N ARG A 220 22.45 0.16 -22.41
CA ARG A 220 22.02 -1.20 -22.07
C ARG A 220 20.68 -1.58 -22.69
N PHE A 221 19.77 -0.62 -22.78
CA PHE A 221 18.38 -0.88 -23.20
C PHE A 221 18.01 -0.20 -24.50
N ASN A 222 18.89 0.63 -25.07
CA ASN A 222 18.57 1.51 -26.20
C ASN A 222 17.28 2.31 -25.96
N ASN A 223 17.02 2.65 -24.69
CA ASN A 223 15.78 3.28 -24.26
C ASN A 223 16.08 4.33 -23.18
N PRO A 224 16.36 5.59 -23.58
CA PRO A 224 16.60 6.65 -22.62
C PRO A 224 15.36 6.98 -21.75
N ARG A 225 14.15 6.46 -22.03
CA ARG A 225 12.95 6.71 -21.20
C ARG A 225 13.10 6.12 -19.81
N LEU A 226 13.91 5.07 -19.69
CA LEU A 226 14.13 4.34 -18.44
C LEU A 226 15.05 5.09 -17.45
N VAL A 227 15.60 6.25 -17.83
CA VAL A 227 16.43 7.06 -16.93
C VAL A 227 15.68 7.41 -15.64
N GLY A 228 16.36 7.21 -14.50
CA GLY A 228 15.81 7.36 -13.16
C GLY A 228 14.93 6.18 -12.70
N GLY A 229 14.60 5.26 -13.60
CA GLY A 229 13.83 4.05 -13.29
C GLY A 229 14.67 2.91 -12.70
N PHE A 230 14.00 1.80 -12.46
CA PHE A 230 14.54 0.60 -11.80
C PHE A 230 14.31 -0.66 -12.65
N PRO A 231 15.16 -1.69 -12.50
CA PRO A 231 14.96 -2.98 -13.15
C PRO A 231 13.69 -3.67 -12.64
N HIS A 232 13.19 -4.64 -13.41
CA HIS A 232 12.17 -5.56 -12.91
C HIS A 232 12.78 -6.61 -11.97
N LEU A 233 13.94 -7.16 -12.32
CA LEU A 233 14.63 -8.22 -11.57
C LEU A 233 15.97 -7.73 -11.03
N VAL A 234 16.32 -8.20 -9.82
CA VAL A 234 17.58 -7.89 -9.16
C VAL A 234 18.62 -9.00 -9.33
N ASP A 235 18.64 -9.73 -10.45
CA ASP A 235 19.41 -10.97 -10.64
C ASP A 235 20.92 -10.77 -10.98
N THR A 236 21.45 -9.56 -10.87
CA THR A 236 22.88 -9.24 -11.12
C THR A 236 23.27 -7.97 -10.37
N ALA A 237 24.56 -7.59 -10.41
CA ALA A 237 25.05 -6.34 -9.83
C ALA A 237 24.30 -5.10 -10.36
N ASP A 238 23.87 -5.10 -11.63
CA ASP A 238 23.29 -3.91 -12.27
C ASP A 238 21.77 -4.06 -12.53
N GLY A 239 21.15 -5.13 -12.02
CA GLY A 239 19.76 -5.49 -12.29
C GLY A 239 19.50 -5.87 -13.76
N THR A 240 18.33 -6.41 -14.06
CA THR A 240 17.92 -6.75 -15.43
C THR A 240 16.43 -6.58 -15.63
N MET A 241 16.02 -6.37 -16.88
CA MET A 241 14.61 -6.44 -17.30
C MET A 241 14.16 -7.89 -17.60
N GLY A 242 15.01 -8.88 -17.30
CA GLY A 242 14.76 -10.29 -17.63
C GLY A 242 14.95 -10.54 -19.13
N SER A 243 14.07 -11.34 -19.72
CA SER A 243 14.06 -11.63 -21.16
C SER A 243 13.22 -10.65 -21.98
N TRP A 244 12.77 -9.55 -21.37
CA TRP A 244 11.88 -8.59 -22.02
C TRP A 244 12.64 -7.62 -22.93
N ASP A 245 12.13 -7.42 -24.15
CA ASP A 245 12.56 -6.33 -25.01
C ASP A 245 11.87 -5.04 -24.57
N VAL A 246 12.63 -4.17 -23.91
CA VAL A 246 12.16 -2.91 -23.35
C VAL A 246 12.51 -1.70 -24.21
N THR A 247 13.03 -1.90 -25.44
CA THR A 247 13.58 -0.83 -26.28
C THR A 247 12.58 0.32 -26.50
N ASN A 248 11.29 -0.01 -26.62
CA ASN A 248 10.22 0.96 -26.86
C ASN A 248 9.32 1.21 -25.64
N TRP A 249 9.61 0.57 -24.50
CA TRP A 249 8.72 0.63 -23.33
C TRP A 249 8.68 2.02 -22.70
N SER A 250 7.52 2.33 -22.14
CA SER A 250 7.37 3.41 -21.15
C SER A 250 7.72 2.89 -19.75
N PRO A 251 8.36 3.68 -18.88
CA PRO A 251 8.50 3.35 -17.45
C PRO A 251 7.17 2.99 -16.78
N ALA A 252 6.05 3.54 -17.26
CA ALA A 252 4.71 3.24 -16.75
C ALA A 252 4.29 1.77 -16.96
N MET A 253 4.95 1.02 -17.85
CA MET A 253 4.68 -0.42 -18.03
C MET A 253 5.14 -1.26 -16.82
N LEU A 254 6.00 -0.71 -15.97
CA LEU A 254 6.45 -1.29 -14.70
C LEU A 254 6.04 -0.40 -13.51
N SER A 255 4.88 0.25 -13.62
CA SER A 255 4.47 1.33 -12.72
C SER A 255 4.52 0.94 -11.24
N ILE A 256 4.08 -0.26 -10.89
CA ILE A 256 4.06 -0.72 -9.49
C ILE A 256 5.49 -0.87 -8.95
N GLU A 257 6.39 -1.46 -9.74
CA GLU A 257 7.80 -1.56 -9.42
C GLU A 257 8.43 -0.18 -9.21
N GLN A 258 8.16 0.75 -10.13
CA GLN A 258 8.70 2.10 -10.07
C GLN A 258 8.19 2.87 -8.85
N TYR A 259 6.88 2.85 -8.59
CA TYR A 259 6.27 3.63 -7.51
C TYR A 259 6.65 3.08 -6.14
N SER A 260 6.69 1.76 -5.99
CA SER A 260 7.17 1.12 -4.77
C SER A 260 8.64 1.46 -4.46
N ALA A 261 9.50 1.59 -5.48
CA ALA A 261 10.88 2.03 -5.31
C ALA A 261 10.98 3.50 -4.90
N VAL A 262 10.21 4.39 -5.52
CA VAL A 262 10.12 5.80 -5.13
C VAL A 262 9.67 5.94 -3.67
N ARG A 263 8.64 5.19 -3.27
CA ARG A 263 8.14 5.18 -1.88
C ARG A 263 9.23 4.77 -0.90
N ALA A 264 9.88 3.63 -1.14
CA ALA A 264 10.92 3.11 -0.26
C ALA A 264 12.09 4.10 -0.09
N LEU A 265 12.55 4.74 -1.18
CA LEU A 265 13.63 5.74 -1.12
C LEU A 265 13.19 7.00 -0.37
N ALA A 266 11.96 7.46 -0.56
CA ALA A 266 11.44 8.63 0.14
C ALA A 266 11.30 8.36 1.65
N GLU A 267 10.75 7.22 2.05
CA GLU A 267 10.66 6.78 3.44
C GLU A 267 12.06 6.61 4.07
N GLY A 268 12.98 5.98 3.33
CA GLY A 268 14.37 5.85 3.71
C GLY A 268 15.05 7.20 3.93
N PHE A 269 14.80 8.19 3.06
CA PHE A 269 15.30 9.56 3.24
C PHE A 269 14.73 10.21 4.50
N GLY A 270 13.43 10.06 4.76
CA GLY A 270 12.79 10.60 5.95
C GLY A 270 13.37 10.07 7.26
N ARG A 271 13.78 8.80 7.27
CA ARG A 271 14.42 8.16 8.43
C ARG A 271 15.92 8.47 8.55
N TYR A 272 16.68 8.20 7.49
CA TYR A 272 18.15 8.18 7.55
C TYR A 272 18.80 9.48 7.10
N HIS A 273 18.05 10.40 6.49
CA HIS A 273 18.51 11.69 5.98
C HIS A 273 19.74 11.59 5.05
N ARG A 274 19.89 10.45 4.33
CA ARG A 274 20.99 10.27 3.39
C ARG A 274 20.68 10.98 2.07
N PRO A 275 21.54 11.90 1.60
CA PRO A 275 21.30 12.64 0.36
C PRO A 275 21.18 11.74 -0.89
N ALA A 276 21.77 10.54 -0.87
CA ALA A 276 21.65 9.60 -1.98
C ALA A 276 20.19 9.15 -2.19
N TYR A 277 19.45 8.91 -1.10
CA TYR A 277 18.05 8.48 -1.16
C TYR A 277 17.14 9.57 -1.69
N GLU A 278 17.34 10.82 -1.24
CA GLU A 278 16.61 11.97 -1.76
C GLU A 278 16.83 12.14 -3.27
N ARG A 279 18.09 12.11 -3.71
CA ARG A 279 18.45 12.25 -5.13
C ARG A 279 17.85 11.14 -5.99
N ALA A 280 17.88 9.91 -5.50
CA ALA A 280 17.33 8.76 -6.22
C ALA A 280 15.80 8.81 -6.27
N ALA A 281 15.13 9.14 -5.15
CA ALA A 281 13.69 9.34 -5.11
C ALA A 281 13.24 10.46 -6.06
N ALA A 282 13.97 11.59 -6.09
CA ALA A 282 13.70 12.69 -6.99
C ALA A 282 13.89 12.31 -8.47
N ALA A 283 14.94 11.54 -8.79
CA ALA A 283 15.20 11.09 -10.17
C ALA A 283 14.11 10.13 -10.65
N ALA A 284 13.71 9.19 -9.80
CA ALA A 284 12.63 8.25 -10.09
C ALA A 284 11.26 8.89 -10.12
N ALA A 285 11.06 10.02 -9.43
CA ALA A 285 9.84 10.78 -9.49
C ALA A 285 9.69 11.56 -10.82
N ARG A 286 10.75 11.74 -11.62
CA ARG A 286 10.72 12.52 -12.87
C ARG A 286 9.54 12.15 -13.79
N PRO A 287 9.32 10.88 -14.17
CA PRO A 287 8.19 10.51 -15.04
C PRO A 287 6.84 10.78 -14.35
N LEU A 288 6.79 10.76 -13.01
CA LEU A 288 5.59 11.09 -12.25
C LEU A 288 5.25 12.58 -12.30
N LEU A 289 6.20 13.43 -12.69
CA LEU A 289 6.15 14.89 -12.61
C LEU A 289 6.07 15.56 -13.99
N ALA A 290 6.39 14.83 -15.05
CA ALA A 290 6.49 15.32 -16.43
C ALA A 290 5.17 15.89 -16.98
N THR A 291 4.02 15.59 -16.36
CA THR A 291 2.73 16.18 -16.73
C THR A 291 2.24 17.16 -15.67
N ASP A 292 2.09 18.43 -16.04
CA ASP A 292 1.46 19.49 -15.25
C ASP A 292 -0.04 19.61 -15.55
N GLU A 293 -0.46 19.24 -16.76
CA GLU A 293 -1.87 19.12 -17.15
C GLU A 293 -2.41 17.73 -16.81
N ILE A 294 -3.22 17.67 -15.75
CA ILE A 294 -4.10 16.53 -15.52
C ILE A 294 -5.49 16.96 -15.97
N ASP A 295 -5.89 16.51 -17.16
CA ASP A 295 -7.27 16.69 -17.64
C ASP A 295 -8.23 15.88 -16.74
N PRO A 296 -9.08 16.55 -15.93
CA PRO A 296 -10.04 15.87 -15.06
C PRO A 296 -11.15 15.15 -15.85
N GLU A 297 -11.37 15.52 -17.12
CA GLU A 297 -12.38 14.90 -18.00
C GLU A 297 -11.85 13.64 -18.70
N LEU A 298 -10.53 13.42 -18.68
CA LEU A 298 -9.90 12.23 -19.27
C LEU A 298 -10.28 10.93 -18.54
N ILE A 299 -10.86 11.04 -17.34
CA ILE A 299 -11.52 9.94 -16.60
C ILE A 299 -12.65 9.31 -17.46
N TYR A 300 -13.24 10.07 -18.39
CA TYR A 300 -14.43 9.68 -19.15
C TYR A 300 -14.31 9.82 -20.67
N ALA A 301 -13.12 10.15 -21.20
CA ALA A 301 -12.89 10.30 -22.64
C ALA A 301 -12.95 8.92 -23.34
N GLY A 302 -14.17 8.48 -23.68
CA GLY A 302 -14.54 7.20 -24.32
C GLY A 302 -14.01 6.98 -25.74
N SER A 303 -12.72 7.24 -25.98
CA SER A 303 -12.00 6.80 -27.17
C SER A 303 -10.57 6.48 -26.80
N PRO A 304 -10.09 5.23 -26.99
CA PRO A 304 -8.68 5.02 -27.07
C PRO A 304 -8.29 5.59 -28.44
N ALA A 305 -7.36 6.53 -28.48
CA ALA A 305 -6.50 6.56 -29.66
C ALA A 305 -5.92 5.14 -29.75
N GLY A 306 -6.36 4.38 -30.76
CA GLY A 306 -6.23 2.92 -30.80
C GLY A 306 -4.81 2.49 -30.45
N PHE A 307 -4.68 1.43 -29.65
CA PHE A 307 -3.42 0.79 -29.23
C PHE A 307 -2.24 1.07 -30.18
N PRO A 308 -1.40 2.11 -29.93
CA PRO A 308 -0.36 2.47 -30.88
C PRO A 308 0.99 2.33 -30.19
N LEU A 309 1.39 1.09 -29.86
CA LEU A 309 2.75 0.83 -29.35
C LEU A 309 3.65 0.12 -30.37
N ASP A 310 3.12 -0.26 -31.54
CA ASP A 310 3.92 -0.80 -32.66
C ASP A 310 4.27 0.24 -33.74
N GLY A 311 4.04 1.55 -33.51
CA GLY A 311 4.35 2.54 -34.55
C GLY A 311 4.13 4.02 -34.22
N ALA A 312 3.94 4.41 -32.96
CA ALA A 312 3.92 5.82 -32.62
C ALA A 312 5.35 6.37 -32.49
N ASP A 313 5.73 7.25 -33.42
CA ASP A 313 6.96 8.03 -33.35
C ASP A 313 6.85 9.07 -32.21
N PHE A 314 7.17 8.65 -30.98
CA PHE A 314 7.25 9.56 -29.85
C PHE A 314 8.52 10.42 -29.96
N GLN A 315 8.35 11.72 -30.18
CA GLN A 315 9.46 12.66 -30.17
C GLN A 315 10.04 12.81 -28.77
N PHE A 316 11.20 12.18 -28.58
CA PHE A 316 11.95 12.22 -27.34
C PHE A 316 12.72 13.55 -27.26
N GLY A 317 12.16 14.57 -26.61
CA GLY A 317 12.85 15.87 -26.52
C GLY A 317 12.14 16.99 -25.75
N GLU A 318 10.85 16.84 -25.45
CA GLU A 318 10.13 17.76 -24.57
C GLU A 318 9.51 16.89 -23.47
N GLU A 319 10.07 16.91 -22.25
CA GLU A 319 9.41 16.26 -21.11
C GLU A 319 8.10 16.97 -20.73
N THR A 320 7.80 18.11 -21.36
CA THR A 320 6.47 18.74 -21.38
C THR A 320 5.53 18.15 -22.44
N GLY A 321 6.02 17.22 -23.26
CA GLY A 321 5.34 16.60 -24.40
C GLY A 321 5.16 15.08 -24.27
N GLU A 322 5.32 14.52 -23.07
CA GLU A 322 4.76 13.19 -22.79
C GLU A 322 3.24 13.31 -22.90
N HIS A 323 2.71 13.06 -24.11
CA HIS A 323 1.29 13.14 -24.38
C HIS A 323 0.49 12.35 -23.32
N PRO A 324 -0.75 12.78 -23.00
CA PRO A 324 -1.64 12.11 -22.03
C PRO A 324 -1.85 10.61 -22.29
N TYR A 325 -1.44 10.09 -23.45
CA TYR A 325 -1.47 8.67 -23.81
C TYR A 325 -0.41 7.79 -23.13
N LEU A 326 0.76 8.31 -22.73
CA LEU A 326 1.72 7.55 -21.90
C LEU A 326 1.12 7.21 -20.52
N ILE A 327 0.20 8.06 -20.10
CA ILE A 327 -0.56 8.00 -18.88
C ILE A 327 -1.79 7.08 -19.03
N THR A 328 -2.34 6.89 -20.24
CA THR A 328 -3.49 5.97 -20.47
C THR A 328 -3.19 4.48 -20.25
N TYR A 329 -1.95 4.01 -20.40
CA TYR A 329 -1.57 2.63 -20.02
C TYR A 329 -1.27 2.49 -18.52
N GLY A 330 -0.96 3.60 -17.84
CA GLY A 330 -0.64 3.68 -16.40
C GLY A 330 -1.86 3.92 -15.50
N TRP A 331 -3.08 3.86 -16.03
CA TRP A 331 -4.34 4.17 -15.32
C TRP A 331 -5.11 2.92 -14.89
N SER A 332 -4.38 1.85 -14.56
CA SER A 332 -4.99 0.78 -13.78
C SER A 332 -5.17 1.26 -12.33
N PRO A 333 -6.34 1.09 -11.68
CA PRO A 333 -6.58 1.53 -10.30
C PRO A 333 -5.52 1.04 -9.30
N ASN A 334 -4.89 -0.12 -9.53
CA ASN A 334 -3.74 -0.59 -8.75
C ASN A 334 -2.49 0.29 -8.96
N ALA A 335 -2.15 0.65 -10.19
CA ALA A 335 -1.02 1.56 -10.46
C ALA A 335 -1.30 2.95 -9.88
N ILE A 336 -2.52 3.47 -10.01
CA ILE A 336 -2.92 4.76 -9.44
C ILE A 336 -2.92 4.74 -7.92
N GLY A 337 -3.39 3.65 -7.30
CA GLY A 337 -3.29 3.45 -5.86
C GLY A 337 -1.84 3.49 -5.39
N ASP A 338 -0.94 2.74 -6.03
CA ASP A 338 0.48 2.70 -5.63
C ASP A 338 1.20 4.04 -5.89
N LEU A 339 0.85 4.73 -7.00
CA LEU A 339 1.30 6.10 -7.30
C LEU A 339 0.95 7.05 -6.15
N GLY A 340 -0.29 6.98 -5.66
CA GLY A 340 -0.73 7.78 -4.53
C GLY A 340 0.17 7.59 -3.31
N THR A 341 0.59 6.35 -3.03
CA THR A 341 1.49 6.07 -1.89
C THR A 341 2.90 6.65 -2.10
N ALA A 342 3.45 6.56 -3.32
CA ALA A 342 4.74 7.13 -3.65
C ALA A 342 4.73 8.66 -3.52
N LEU A 343 3.72 9.32 -4.09
CA LEU A 343 3.55 10.78 -4.00
C LEU A 343 3.38 11.23 -2.55
N LYS A 344 2.58 10.52 -1.76
CA LYS A 344 2.39 10.80 -0.32
C LYS A 344 3.72 10.68 0.44
N ALA A 345 4.51 9.64 0.15
CA ALA A 345 5.81 9.46 0.78
C ALA A 345 6.81 10.56 0.40
N LEU A 346 6.83 11.03 -0.86
CA LEU A 346 7.65 12.18 -1.28
C LEU A 346 7.29 13.44 -0.49
N ILE A 347 5.99 13.71 -0.29
CA ILE A 347 5.49 14.85 0.48
C ILE A 347 5.86 14.73 1.96
N ASP A 348 5.51 13.59 2.58
CA ASP A 348 5.67 13.37 4.02
C ASP A 348 7.14 13.43 4.45
N ASN A 349 8.03 12.93 3.60
CA ASN A 349 9.46 12.90 3.84
C ASN A 349 10.22 14.09 3.23
N ARG A 350 9.48 15.07 2.68
CA ARG A 350 10.00 16.35 2.18
C ARG A 350 11.13 16.20 1.15
N VAL A 351 11.03 15.22 0.26
CA VAL A 351 11.98 15.05 -0.84
C VAL A 351 11.96 16.31 -1.71
N THR A 352 13.13 16.76 -2.14
CA THR A 352 13.28 17.87 -3.09
C THR A 352 14.12 17.49 -4.29
N VAL A 353 13.90 18.17 -5.42
CA VAL A 353 14.71 17.96 -6.62
C VAL A 353 16.06 18.67 -6.45
N PRO A 354 17.19 17.97 -6.67
CA PRO A 354 18.52 18.56 -6.52
C PRO A 354 18.78 19.67 -7.54
N ARG A 355 19.22 20.83 -7.07
CA ARG A 355 19.71 21.92 -7.92
C ARG A 355 21.17 21.69 -8.33
N SER A 356 21.42 20.59 -9.03
CA SER A 356 22.77 20.17 -9.45
C SER A 356 22.81 19.89 -10.95
N PRO A 357 23.67 20.61 -11.72
CA PRO A 357 23.86 20.34 -13.14
C PRO A 357 24.29 18.90 -13.40
N LYS A 358 25.21 18.36 -12.60
CA LYS A 358 25.66 16.97 -12.71
C LYS A 358 24.52 15.98 -12.51
N TRP A 359 23.65 16.21 -11.53
CA TRP A 359 22.48 15.37 -11.31
C TRP A 359 21.52 15.44 -12.50
N ALA A 360 21.25 16.65 -13.02
CA ALA A 360 20.42 16.84 -14.20
C ALA A 360 21.02 16.12 -15.42
N GLU A 361 22.32 16.29 -15.71
CA GLU A 361 23.00 15.58 -16.80
C GLU A 361 22.94 14.05 -16.66
N THR A 362 22.89 13.55 -15.42
CA THR A 362 22.87 12.10 -15.14
C THR A 362 21.46 11.51 -15.29
N TYR A 363 20.42 12.25 -14.92
CA TYR A 363 19.05 11.73 -14.78
C TYR A 363 17.99 12.45 -15.63
N TRP A 364 18.40 13.41 -16.45
CA TRP A 364 17.51 14.27 -17.22
C TRP A 364 18.04 14.45 -18.64
N LYS A 365 17.14 14.39 -19.64
CA LYS A 365 17.52 14.70 -21.02
C LYS A 365 17.30 16.19 -21.27
N GLY A 366 18.29 17.00 -20.92
CA GLY A 366 18.19 18.46 -21.02
C GLY A 366 18.18 19.12 -19.64
N SER A 367 17.36 20.16 -19.47
CA SER A 367 17.22 20.88 -18.19
C SER A 367 15.84 20.63 -17.57
N PRO A 368 15.77 20.29 -16.27
CA PRO A 368 14.48 20.20 -15.58
C PRO A 368 13.73 21.53 -15.62
N PRO A 369 12.39 21.53 -15.80
CA PRO A 369 11.56 22.72 -15.69
C PRO A 369 11.72 23.45 -14.35
N ASP A 370 11.63 24.78 -14.35
CA ASP A 370 11.72 25.60 -13.14
C ASP A 370 10.65 25.22 -12.09
N SER A 371 9.47 24.80 -12.53
CA SER A 371 8.38 24.33 -11.65
C SER A 371 8.73 23.06 -10.87
N ILE A 372 9.65 22.23 -11.38
CA ILE A 372 10.17 21.03 -10.74
C ILE A 372 11.35 21.36 -9.82
N LEU A 373 12.16 22.37 -10.17
CA LEU A 373 13.32 22.82 -9.39
C LEU A 373 12.96 23.77 -8.23
N ASP A 374 11.77 24.36 -8.25
CA ASP A 374 11.22 25.12 -7.13
C ASP A 374 10.55 24.19 -6.10
N PRO A 375 11.06 24.11 -4.84
CA PRO A 375 10.53 23.19 -3.84
C PRO A 375 9.06 23.39 -3.49
N ARG A 376 8.53 24.62 -3.64
CA ARG A 376 7.13 24.90 -3.33
C ARG A 376 6.24 24.42 -4.47
N SER A 377 6.53 24.85 -5.71
CA SER A 377 5.81 24.38 -6.89
C SER A 377 5.87 22.85 -7.03
N PHE A 378 7.03 22.26 -6.74
CA PHE A 378 7.21 20.81 -6.70
C PHE A 378 6.22 20.14 -5.73
N ARG A 379 6.16 20.62 -4.49
CA ARG A 379 5.26 20.08 -3.46
C ARG A 379 3.79 20.29 -3.80
N ASP A 380 3.43 21.47 -4.29
CA ASP A 380 2.07 21.80 -4.68
C ASP A 380 1.61 20.89 -5.84
N GLY A 381 2.50 20.62 -6.80
CA GLY A 381 2.29 19.65 -7.87
C GLY A 381 2.08 18.23 -7.35
N LEU A 382 2.92 17.75 -6.44
CA LEU A 382 2.74 16.43 -5.82
C LEU A 382 1.38 16.32 -5.10
N ALA A 383 0.98 17.35 -4.35
CA ALA A 383 -0.30 17.36 -3.64
C ALA A 383 -1.50 17.34 -4.60
N ALA A 384 -1.43 18.10 -5.70
CA ALA A 384 -2.45 18.06 -6.75
C ALA A 384 -2.57 16.67 -7.39
N LYS A 385 -1.44 15.99 -7.60
CA LYS A 385 -1.42 14.61 -8.11
C LYS A 385 -1.98 13.60 -7.12
N VAL A 386 -1.71 13.73 -5.81
CA VAL A 386 -2.37 12.89 -4.78
C VAL A 386 -3.89 13.07 -4.84
N ALA A 387 -4.38 14.31 -4.85
CA ALA A 387 -5.81 14.59 -4.96
C ALA A 387 -6.42 14.02 -6.25
N TYR A 388 -5.65 14.02 -7.35
CA TYR A 388 -6.05 13.34 -8.58
C TYR A 388 -6.16 11.83 -8.41
N THR A 389 -5.18 11.16 -7.78
CA THR A 389 -5.27 9.71 -7.56
C THR A 389 -6.53 9.33 -6.79
N HIS A 390 -6.95 10.16 -5.82
CA HIS A 390 -8.21 9.96 -5.09
C HIS A 390 -9.43 10.14 -5.98
N ARG A 391 -9.51 11.23 -6.75
CA ARG A 391 -10.63 11.45 -7.69
C ARG A 391 -10.74 10.34 -8.73
N PHE A 392 -9.62 9.88 -9.27
CA PHE A 392 -9.59 8.77 -10.22
C PHE A 392 -10.14 7.49 -9.59
N MET A 393 -9.64 7.13 -8.41
CA MET A 393 -10.12 5.96 -7.66
C MET A 393 -11.60 6.07 -7.31
N GLU A 394 -12.09 7.26 -6.99
CA GLU A 394 -13.51 7.45 -6.66
C GLU A 394 -14.39 7.35 -7.90
N ALA A 395 -13.97 7.95 -9.02
CA ALA A 395 -14.74 7.98 -10.26
C ALA A 395 -14.77 6.62 -10.99
N THR A 396 -13.63 5.91 -11.01
CA THR A 396 -13.49 4.63 -11.73
C THR A 396 -14.17 3.45 -11.05
N GLN A 397 -14.61 3.64 -9.81
CA GLN A 397 -15.26 2.61 -8.99
C GLN A 397 -16.76 2.93 -8.76
N LEU A 398 -17.29 3.90 -9.53
CA LEU A 398 -18.73 4.12 -9.65
C LEU A 398 -19.28 3.14 -10.70
N PRO A 399 -20.51 2.63 -10.51
CA PRO A 399 -21.21 1.93 -11.58
C PRO A 399 -21.33 2.88 -12.78
N VAL A 400 -20.84 2.44 -13.93
CA VAL A 400 -20.93 3.21 -15.18
C VAL A 400 -22.30 2.92 -15.80
N PRO A 401 -23.05 3.94 -16.26
CA PRO A 401 -24.34 3.75 -16.91
C PRO A 401 -24.27 2.75 -18.07
N SER A 402 -25.34 1.97 -18.27
CA SER A 402 -25.45 0.97 -19.35
C SER A 402 -25.34 1.57 -20.76
N ASP A 403 -25.65 2.85 -20.90
CA ASP A 403 -25.61 3.62 -22.13
C ASP A 403 -24.30 4.38 -22.34
N PHE A 404 -23.31 4.20 -21.46
CA PHE A 404 -21.96 4.71 -21.69
C PHE A 404 -21.39 4.06 -22.94
N ALA A 405 -20.83 4.87 -23.84
CA ALA A 405 -20.27 4.40 -25.10
C ALA A 405 -18.99 3.60 -24.82
N TRP A 406 -19.15 2.34 -24.45
CA TRP A 406 -18.05 1.41 -24.33
C TRP A 406 -17.36 1.28 -25.67
N ILE A 407 -16.05 1.32 -25.61
CA ILE A 407 -15.19 1.03 -26.75
C ILE A 407 -15.48 -0.42 -27.09
N ASP A 408 -15.94 -0.65 -28.32
CA ASP A 408 -16.22 -1.95 -28.92
C ASP A 408 -14.89 -2.71 -29.13
N VAL A 409 -14.23 -3.07 -28.02
CA VAL A 409 -13.19 -4.08 -28.00
C VAL A 409 -13.95 -5.38 -27.78
N PRO A 410 -13.83 -6.40 -28.65
CA PRO A 410 -14.54 -7.68 -28.54
C PRO A 410 -14.34 -8.44 -27.21
N HIS A 411 -13.55 -7.89 -26.28
CA HIS A 411 -13.13 -8.45 -25.00
C HIS A 411 -13.16 -7.45 -23.82
N ALA A 412 -13.69 -6.23 -23.97
CA ALA A 412 -13.78 -5.24 -22.89
C ALA A 412 -15.17 -5.23 -22.25
N THR A 413 -15.47 -6.25 -21.44
CA THR A 413 -16.54 -6.15 -20.44
C THR A 413 -15.99 -5.38 -19.23
N PHE A 414 -16.37 -4.10 -19.11
CA PHE A 414 -16.02 -3.23 -17.98
C PHE A 414 -17.24 -2.46 -17.46
N PRO A 415 -17.17 -1.95 -16.21
CA PRO A 415 -17.86 -2.53 -15.07
C PRO A 415 -19.37 -2.68 -15.36
N GLY A 416 -19.94 -3.82 -14.96
CA GLY A 416 -21.33 -4.12 -15.24
C GLY A 416 -22.26 -2.97 -14.87
N THR A 417 -23.35 -2.86 -15.62
CA THR A 417 -24.33 -1.77 -15.60
C THR A 417 -25.10 -1.60 -14.28
N GLY A 418 -24.66 -2.28 -13.22
CA GLY A 418 -25.38 -2.46 -11.96
C GLY A 418 -26.44 -3.56 -11.99
N ASP A 419 -26.75 -4.09 -13.18
CA ASP A 419 -27.85 -5.03 -13.38
C ASP A 419 -27.45 -6.50 -13.25
N ASP A 420 -26.17 -6.85 -13.51
CA ASP A 420 -25.66 -8.20 -13.33
C ASP A 420 -25.17 -8.42 -11.89
N ASP A 421 -25.74 -9.41 -11.19
CA ASP A 421 -25.40 -9.72 -9.78
C ASP A 421 -23.89 -10.01 -9.57
N ILE A 422 -23.18 -10.50 -10.59
CA ILE A 422 -21.74 -10.80 -10.55
C ILE A 422 -20.88 -9.51 -10.58
N HIS A 423 -21.42 -8.43 -11.16
CA HIS A 423 -20.75 -7.14 -11.31
C HIS A 423 -21.32 -6.05 -10.41
N ARG A 424 -22.38 -6.34 -9.63
CA ARG A 424 -22.97 -5.41 -8.67
C ARG A 424 -21.96 -5.08 -7.57
N GLY A 425 -21.68 -3.79 -7.38
CA GLY A 425 -20.61 -3.32 -6.50
C GLY A 425 -19.19 -3.56 -7.04
N GLY A 426 -19.07 -3.91 -8.33
CA GLY A 426 -17.84 -4.34 -8.97
C GLY A 426 -16.69 -3.34 -8.85
N TRP A 427 -15.53 -3.86 -8.49
CA TRP A 427 -14.28 -3.12 -8.41
C TRP A 427 -13.52 -3.22 -9.74
N TYR A 428 -13.33 -2.09 -10.42
CA TYR A 428 -12.47 -2.02 -11.60
C TYR A 428 -11.01 -2.22 -11.16
N ASP A 429 -10.36 -3.27 -11.65
CA ASP A 429 -8.97 -3.58 -11.32
C ASP A 429 -7.94 -3.00 -12.31
N GLY A 430 -8.39 -2.42 -13.43
CA GLY A 430 -7.52 -1.72 -14.38
C GLY A 430 -6.68 -2.58 -15.29
N SER A 431 -6.83 -3.91 -15.23
CA SER A 431 -5.89 -4.84 -15.86
C SER A 431 -5.95 -4.85 -17.40
N GLY A 432 -6.94 -4.18 -18.00
CA GLY A 432 -7.25 -4.26 -19.43
C GLY A 432 -7.72 -5.65 -19.88
N ARG A 433 -7.91 -6.58 -18.94
CA ARG A 433 -8.45 -7.91 -19.14
C ARG A 433 -9.88 -7.89 -18.63
N GLY A 434 -10.79 -8.65 -19.25
CA GLY A 434 -12.15 -8.78 -18.75
C GLY A 434 -12.26 -9.54 -17.41
N ALA A 435 -11.15 -9.87 -16.76
CA ALA A 435 -11.12 -10.66 -15.54
C ALA A 435 -10.62 -9.80 -14.38
N MET A 436 -11.34 -9.81 -13.25
CA MET A 436 -11.03 -9.04 -12.05
C MET A 436 -10.08 -9.80 -11.14
N SER A 437 -8.92 -9.22 -10.85
CA SER A 437 -7.87 -9.80 -10.03
C SER A 437 -7.90 -9.30 -8.59
N ALA A 438 -8.00 -10.23 -7.63
CA ALA A 438 -7.97 -9.93 -6.20
C ALA A 438 -6.68 -9.20 -5.78
N VAL A 439 -5.54 -9.51 -6.43
CA VAL A 439 -4.26 -8.86 -6.11
C VAL A 439 -4.25 -7.39 -6.53
N TYR A 440 -4.79 -7.05 -7.70
CA TYR A 440 -4.86 -5.67 -8.19
C TYR A 440 -5.89 -4.86 -7.42
N SER A 441 -7.08 -5.41 -7.16
CA SER A 441 -8.08 -4.75 -6.32
C SER A 441 -7.54 -4.43 -4.93
N ARG A 442 -6.83 -5.38 -4.29
CA ARG A 442 -6.16 -5.16 -3.01
C ARG A 442 -5.15 -4.01 -3.08
N ILE A 443 -4.29 -3.97 -4.11
CA ILE A 443 -3.29 -2.89 -4.28
C ILE A 443 -3.99 -1.54 -4.40
N ALA A 444 -5.06 -1.47 -5.19
CA ALA A 444 -5.83 -0.26 -5.42
C ALA A 444 -6.47 0.26 -4.13
N ILE A 445 -7.19 -0.60 -3.39
CA ILE A 445 -7.83 -0.25 -2.11
C ILE A 445 -6.79 0.20 -1.09
N HIS A 446 -5.73 -0.60 -0.91
CA HIS A 446 -4.67 -0.26 0.02
C HIS A 446 -4.00 1.07 -0.34
N GLY A 447 -3.63 1.26 -1.60
CA GLY A 447 -2.97 2.47 -2.06
C GLY A 447 -3.83 3.72 -1.91
N TYR A 448 -5.14 3.61 -2.21
CA TYR A 448 -6.11 4.68 -1.95
C TYR A 448 -6.14 5.06 -0.46
N VAL A 449 -6.28 4.10 0.44
CA VAL A 449 -6.33 4.37 1.90
C VAL A 449 -4.99 4.89 2.43
N ALA A 450 -3.87 4.25 2.07
CA ALA A 450 -2.54 4.61 2.53
C ALA A 450 -2.11 6.01 2.06
N SER A 451 -2.55 6.44 0.86
CA SER A 451 -2.34 7.80 0.36
C SER A 451 -3.29 8.85 0.96
N GLY A 452 -4.25 8.43 1.78
CA GLY A 452 -5.16 9.31 2.53
C GLY A 452 -6.58 9.40 2.01
N GLY A 453 -6.99 8.53 1.08
CA GLY A 453 -8.37 8.39 0.62
C GLY A 453 -9.33 7.99 1.74
N ARG A 454 -10.55 8.56 1.74
CA ARG A 454 -11.49 8.49 2.87
C ARG A 454 -12.97 8.28 2.48
N ASN A 455 -13.26 7.97 1.22
CA ASN A 455 -14.64 7.77 0.78
C ASN A 455 -15.22 6.47 1.38
N VAL A 456 -16.01 6.61 2.44
CA VAL A 456 -16.61 5.49 3.18
C VAL A 456 -17.56 4.68 2.30
N GLU A 457 -18.41 5.33 1.51
CA GLU A 457 -19.39 4.65 0.66
C GLU A 457 -18.70 3.76 -0.38
N LEU A 458 -17.65 4.30 -1.03
CA LEU A 458 -16.81 3.56 -1.95
C LEU A 458 -16.21 2.31 -1.29
N LEU A 459 -15.62 2.46 -0.09
CA LEU A 459 -14.96 1.35 0.61
C LEU A 459 -15.95 0.31 1.12
N MET A 460 -17.17 0.71 1.49
CA MET A 460 -18.24 -0.23 1.83
C MET A 460 -18.70 -1.04 0.61
N ARG A 461 -18.79 -0.43 -0.58
CA ARG A 461 -19.04 -1.17 -1.83
C ARG A 461 -17.91 -2.14 -2.16
N ALA A 462 -16.67 -1.72 -1.96
CA ALA A 462 -15.51 -2.60 -2.13
C ALA A 462 -15.58 -3.83 -1.20
N GLY A 463 -16.01 -3.62 0.06
CA GLY A 463 -16.25 -4.70 1.02
C GLY A 463 -17.30 -5.71 0.53
N GLN A 464 -18.41 -5.23 -0.05
CA GLN A 464 -19.45 -6.11 -0.63
C GLN A 464 -18.92 -6.96 -1.79
N TRP A 465 -18.07 -6.38 -2.65
CA TRP A 465 -17.43 -7.14 -3.72
C TRP A 465 -16.50 -8.23 -3.15
N TRP A 466 -15.71 -7.89 -2.12
CA TRP A 466 -14.86 -8.86 -1.46
C TRP A 466 -15.63 -9.96 -0.71
N ASP A 467 -16.81 -9.66 -0.17
CA ASP A 467 -17.66 -10.66 0.49
C ASP A 467 -18.00 -11.81 -0.48
N ASN A 468 -18.20 -11.50 -1.77
CA ASN A 468 -18.44 -12.50 -2.83
C ASN A 468 -17.20 -13.35 -3.15
N MET A 469 -16.00 -12.85 -2.86
CA MET A 469 -14.74 -13.55 -3.10
C MET A 469 -14.41 -14.55 -1.98
N ILE A 470 -15.06 -14.44 -0.82
CA ILE A 470 -14.81 -15.27 0.36
C ILE A 470 -15.72 -16.49 0.36
N VAL A 471 -15.15 -17.65 0.69
CA VAL A 471 -15.88 -18.90 0.82
C VAL A 471 -16.02 -19.26 2.30
N TRP A 472 -17.27 -19.37 2.75
CA TRP A 472 -17.67 -19.72 4.12
C TRP A 472 -18.16 -21.18 4.22
N THR A 473 -18.20 -21.76 5.42
CA THR A 473 -18.82 -23.08 5.73
C THR A 473 -20.31 -23.02 5.94
#